data_AF-A0A9E0N8Y1-F1
#
_entry.id   AF-A0A9E0N8Y1-F1
#
_cell.length_a   1.000
_cell.length_b   1.000
_cell.length_c   1.000
_cell.angle_alpha   90.00
_cell.angle_beta   90.00
_cell.angle_gamma   90.00
#
_symmetry.space_group_name_H-M   'P 1'
#
loop_
_entity.id
_entity.type
_entity.pdbx_description
1 polymer ?
#
loop_
_entity_poly.entity_id
_entity_poly.type
_entity_poly.pdbx_seq_one_letter_code
_entity_poly.pdbx_strand_id
1 'polypeptide(L)'
;MNRGVVLLAVLVAGWLAASGGCVVRRVFGPRTTGTCDGACEHYLECKDDRDDASHARCVAECAEVFADEISLAEFERLSCRDTVEFVDGRQVARGEPHRLQPVP
;
A
#
# COMPACT_ATOMS: atom_id res chain seq x y z
N MET A 1 54.06 -14.37 17.23
CA MET A 1 53.34 -13.16 16.78
C MET A 1 51.93 -13.54 16.29
N ASN A 2 51.04 -14.08 17.14
CA ASN A 2 49.80 -14.69 16.62
C ASN A 2 48.53 -14.38 17.45
N ARG A 3 48.65 -13.65 18.56
CA ARG A 3 47.51 -13.35 19.45
C ARG A 3 46.69 -12.13 18.99
N GLY A 4 47.30 -11.20 18.25
CA GLY A 4 46.64 -9.98 17.77
C GLY A 4 45.70 -10.22 16.58
N VAL A 5 46.00 -11.20 15.73
CA VAL A 5 45.17 -11.51 14.55
C VAL A 5 43.86 -12.19 14.96
N VAL A 6 43.89 -13.02 16.01
CA VAL A 6 42.71 -13.74 16.50
C VAL A 6 41.69 -12.79 17.15
N LEU A 7 42.16 -11.76 17.87
CA LEU A 7 41.29 -10.76 18.49
C LEU A 7 40.62 -9.84 17.46
N LEU A 8 41.30 -9.52 16.36
CA LEU A 8 40.74 -8.73 15.27
C LEU A 8 39.64 -9.47 14.50
N ALA A 9 39.77 -10.79 14.33
CA ALA A 9 38.76 -11.60 13.65
C ALA A 9 37.43 -11.70 14.42
N VAL A 10 37.47 -11.72 15.76
CA VAL A 10 36.27 -11.82 16.59
C VAL A 10 35.47 -10.52 16.63
N LEU A 11 36.14 -9.36 16.53
CA LEU A 11 35.47 -8.05 16.56
C LEU A 11 34.73 -7.71 15.26
N VAL A 12 35.14 -8.27 14.12
CA VAL A 12 34.47 -8.04 12.82
C VAL A 12 33.23 -8.93 12.62
N ALA A 13 33.15 -10.08 13.31
CA ALA A 13 32.01 -11.00 13.17
C ALA A 13 30.78 -10.63 14.03
N GLY A 14 30.92 -9.69 14.98
CA GLY A 14 29.84 -9.31 15.91
C GLY A 14 28.81 -8.31 15.37
N TRP A 15 28.99 -7.77 14.16
CA TRP A 15 28.16 -6.68 13.61
C TRP A 15 27.11 -7.12 12.57
N LEU A 16 26.87 -8.42 12.40
CA LEU A 16 25.91 -8.95 11.42
C LEU A 16 24.58 -9.44 12.01
N ALA A 17 24.32 -9.20 13.30
CA ALA A 17 23.13 -9.72 13.98
C ALA A 17 22.26 -8.61 14.59
N ALA A 18 21.95 -7.54 13.85
CA ALA A 18 20.99 -6.52 14.30
C ALA A 18 20.36 -5.72 13.16
N SER A 19 19.52 -6.37 12.36
CA SER A 19 18.35 -5.78 11.67
C SER A 19 17.69 -6.94 10.91
N GLY A 20 16.63 -7.58 11.40
CA GLY A 20 15.42 -6.95 11.87
C GLY A 20 14.40 -7.02 10.74
N GLY A 21 13.63 -8.12 10.71
CA GLY A 21 12.49 -8.31 9.82
C GLY A 21 12.72 -9.40 8.79
N CYS A 22 12.22 -10.61 9.07
CA CYS A 22 11.61 -11.38 8.00
C CYS A 22 10.52 -10.51 7.40
N VAL A 23 10.85 -9.71 6.39
CA VAL A 23 9.85 -9.24 5.45
C VAL A 23 9.39 -10.55 4.81
N VAL A 24 8.33 -11.12 5.37
CA VAL A 24 7.47 -12.06 4.66
C VAL A 24 6.95 -11.23 3.50
N ARG A 25 7.76 -11.17 2.45
CA ARG A 25 7.38 -10.70 1.15
C ARG A 25 6.40 -11.78 0.74
N ARG A 26 5.13 -11.62 1.12
CA ARG A 26 4.05 -12.51 0.70
C ARG A 26 4.16 -12.51 -0.82
N VAL A 27 4.73 -13.59 -1.36
CA VAL A 27 4.84 -13.83 -2.80
C VAL A 27 3.46 -14.16 -3.39
N PHE A 28 2.40 -14.12 -2.57
CA PHE A 28 1.07 -13.85 -3.04
C PHE A 28 0.93 -12.34 -3.22
N GLY A 29 1.38 -11.85 -4.38
CA GLY A 29 0.88 -10.57 -4.86
C GLY A 29 -0.64 -10.60 -4.90
N PRO A 30 -1.31 -9.47 -4.66
CA PRO A 30 -2.77 -9.41 -4.66
C PRO A 30 -3.26 -10.04 -5.97
N ARG A 31 -4.14 -11.04 -5.85
CA ARG A 31 -4.77 -11.60 -7.04
C ARG A 31 -5.67 -10.51 -7.57
N THR A 32 -5.26 -9.91 -8.68
CA THR A 32 -6.07 -8.85 -9.29
C THR A 32 -7.31 -9.50 -9.89
N THR A 33 -8.47 -9.12 -9.37
CA THR A 33 -9.77 -9.60 -9.84
C THR A 33 -10.28 -8.74 -10.99
N GLY A 34 -9.93 -7.45 -11.03
CA GLY A 34 -10.49 -6.48 -11.97
C GLY A 34 -11.95 -6.15 -11.65
N THR A 35 -12.37 -6.37 -10.40
CA THR A 35 -13.75 -6.20 -9.94
C THR A 35 -13.83 -5.18 -8.82
N CYS A 36 -15.02 -4.58 -8.65
CA CYS A 36 -15.25 -3.67 -7.54
C CYS A 36 -15.07 -4.34 -6.18
N ASP A 37 -15.45 -5.61 -6.03
CA ASP A 37 -15.21 -6.36 -4.79
C ASP A 37 -13.70 -6.46 -4.48
N GLY A 38 -12.88 -6.91 -5.43
CA GLY A 38 -11.43 -7.02 -5.17
C GLY A 38 -10.73 -5.67 -4.98
N ALA A 39 -11.15 -4.64 -5.72
CA ALA A 39 -10.65 -3.27 -5.53
C ALA A 39 -11.00 -2.72 -4.14
N CYS A 40 -12.23 -2.94 -3.68
CA CYS A 40 -12.68 -2.50 -2.37
C CYS A 40 -12.05 -3.28 -1.22
N GLU A 41 -11.91 -4.60 -1.37
CA GLU A 41 -11.14 -5.44 -0.44
C GLU A 41 -9.72 -4.87 -0.29
N HIS A 42 -9.01 -4.65 -1.39
CA HIS A 42 -7.64 -4.10 -1.37
C HIS A 42 -7.55 -2.73 -0.68
N TYR A 43 -8.43 -1.77 -1.02
CA TYR A 43 -8.45 -0.45 -0.39
C TYR A 43 -8.69 -0.50 1.12
N LEU A 44 -9.63 -1.35 1.55
CA LEU A 44 -10.01 -1.50 2.95
C LEU A 44 -8.96 -2.25 3.76
N GLU A 45 -8.33 -3.27 3.18
CA GLU A 45 -7.17 -3.92 3.77
C GLU A 45 -6.02 -2.94 3.99
N CYS A 46 -5.77 -2.03 3.03
CA CYS A 46 -4.75 -1.00 3.15
C CYS A 46 -5.06 0.05 4.23
N LYS A 47 -6.32 0.20 4.64
CA LYS A 47 -6.76 1.05 5.75
C LYS A 47 -6.85 0.33 7.09
N ASP A 48 -6.62 -0.98 7.11
CA ASP A 48 -6.91 -1.85 8.25
C ASP A 48 -8.40 -1.77 8.70
N ASP A 49 -9.31 -1.46 7.77
CA ASP A 49 -10.75 -1.34 8.01
C ASP A 49 -11.48 -2.50 7.32
N ARG A 50 -11.73 -3.61 8.04
CA ARG A 50 -12.41 -4.80 7.49
C ARG A 50 -13.89 -4.87 7.84
N ASP A 51 -14.56 -3.75 8.04
CA ASP A 51 -15.99 -3.72 8.33
C ASP A 51 -16.84 -3.99 7.08
N ASP A 52 -17.84 -4.86 7.21
CA ASP A 52 -18.72 -5.27 6.10
C ASP A 52 -19.54 -4.09 5.55
N ALA A 53 -19.93 -3.12 6.38
CA ALA A 53 -20.67 -1.95 5.93
C ALA A 53 -19.76 -0.97 5.16
N SER A 54 -18.50 -0.82 5.57
CA SER A 54 -17.47 -0.11 4.81
C SER A 54 -17.27 -0.76 3.42
N HIS A 55 -17.21 -2.09 3.35
CA HIS A 55 -17.06 -2.83 2.09
C HIS A 55 -18.28 -2.63 1.18
N ALA A 56 -19.48 -2.85 1.68
CA ALA A 56 -20.71 -2.70 0.90
C ALA A 56 -20.87 -1.29 0.33
N ARG A 57 -20.54 -0.26 1.13
CA ARG A 57 -20.54 1.14 0.67
C ARG A 57 -19.48 1.36 -0.42
N CYS A 58 -18.26 0.85 -0.25
CA CYS A 58 -17.22 0.99 -1.26
C CYS A 58 -17.68 0.40 -2.61
N VAL A 59 -18.24 -0.81 -2.61
CA VAL A 59 -18.70 -1.48 -3.83
C VAL A 59 -19.84 -0.70 -4.50
N ALA A 60 -20.76 -0.13 -3.72
CA ALA A 60 -21.86 0.67 -4.25
C ALA A 60 -21.38 1.92 -5.01
N GLU A 61 -20.34 2.59 -4.50
CA GLU A 61 -19.78 3.81 -5.09
C GLU A 61 -18.72 3.51 -6.18
N CYS A 62 -18.22 2.28 -6.25
CA CYS A 62 -17.09 1.90 -7.10
C CYS A 62 -17.34 2.16 -8.60
N ALA A 63 -18.55 1.90 -9.09
CA ALA A 63 -18.91 2.12 -10.49
C ALA A 63 -18.91 3.60 -10.91
N GLU A 64 -18.98 4.53 -9.95
CA GLU A 64 -18.84 5.96 -10.22
C GLU A 64 -17.39 6.40 -10.38
N VAL A 65 -16.45 5.61 -9.84
CA VAL A 65 -15.01 5.91 -9.82
C VAL A 65 -14.29 5.20 -10.97
N PHE A 66 -14.65 3.94 -11.23
CA PHE A 66 -14.01 3.11 -12.25
C PHE A 66 -15.00 2.77 -13.37
N ALA A 67 -14.59 3.00 -14.60
CA ALA A 67 -15.40 2.75 -15.79
C ALA A 67 -15.20 1.34 -16.37
N ASP A 68 -14.10 0.67 -16.04
CA ASP A 68 -13.68 -0.57 -16.69
C ASP A 68 -12.84 -1.49 -15.80
N GLU A 69 -12.86 -2.77 -16.13
CA GLU A 69 -12.16 -3.85 -15.43
C GLU A 69 -10.63 -3.72 -15.46
N ILE A 70 -10.07 -3.08 -16.50
CA ILE A 70 -8.62 -2.87 -16.63
C ILE A 70 -8.17 -1.85 -15.58
N SER A 71 -8.88 -0.73 -15.48
CA SER A 71 -8.64 0.31 -14.48
C SER A 71 -8.76 -0.23 -13.05
N LEU A 72 -9.74 -1.12 -12.80
CA LEU A 72 -9.88 -1.82 -11.52
C LEU A 72 -8.67 -2.72 -11.22
N ALA A 73 -8.24 -3.51 -12.21
CA ALA A 73 -7.09 -4.39 -12.04
C ALA A 73 -5.78 -3.62 -11.84
N GLU A 74 -5.60 -2.46 -12.47
CA GLU A 74 -4.46 -1.58 -12.20
C GLU A 74 -4.52 -0.96 -10.81
N PHE A 75 -5.70 -0.55 -10.36
CA PHE A 75 -5.90 -0.03 -9.00
C PHE A 75 -5.54 -1.07 -7.93
N GLU A 76 -5.95 -2.33 -8.11
CA GLU A 76 -5.60 -3.45 -7.21
C GLU A 76 -4.09 -3.74 -7.14
N ARG A 77 -3.30 -3.25 -8.09
CA ARG A 77 -1.82 -3.38 -8.07
C ARG A 77 -1.12 -2.25 -7.36
N LEU A 78 -1.83 -1.17 -7.04
CA LEU A 78 -1.23 -0.02 -6.36
C LEU A 78 -0.72 -0.42 -4.99
N SER A 79 0.35 0.26 -4.55
CA SER A 79 0.79 0.15 -3.16
C SER A 79 -0.30 0.67 -2.22
N CYS A 80 -0.34 0.21 -0.98
CA CYS A 80 -1.36 0.70 -0.03
C CYS A 80 -1.34 2.20 0.14
N ARG A 81 -0.15 2.84 0.12
CA ARG A 81 -0.04 4.29 0.16
C ARG A 81 -0.76 4.92 -1.03
N ASP A 82 -0.45 4.48 -2.24
CA ASP A 82 -0.99 5.08 -3.46
C ASP A 82 -2.50 4.78 -3.62
N THR A 83 -2.95 3.61 -3.15
CA THR A 83 -4.36 3.20 -3.11
C THR A 83 -5.19 4.14 -2.23
N VAL A 84 -4.72 4.39 -1.00
CA VAL A 84 -5.38 5.30 -0.05
C VAL A 84 -5.37 6.73 -0.58
N GLU A 85 -4.24 7.20 -1.11
CA GLU A 85 -4.12 8.55 -1.68
C GLU A 85 -5.08 8.75 -2.86
N PHE A 86 -5.20 7.77 -3.76
CA PHE A 86 -6.11 7.86 -4.90
C PHE A 86 -7.58 8.04 -4.49
N VAL A 87 -8.03 7.33 -3.46
CA VAL A 87 -9.43 7.38 -3.00
C VAL A 87 -9.66 8.58 -2.09
N ASP A 88 -8.85 8.74 -1.05
CA ASP A 88 -9.07 9.77 -0.02
C ASP A 88 -8.65 11.16 -0.52
N GLY A 89 -7.61 11.25 -1.36
CA GLY A 89 -7.20 12.52 -1.98
C GLY A 89 -8.26 13.09 -2.93
N ARG A 90 -9.04 12.23 -3.60
CA ARG A 90 -10.19 12.66 -4.42
C ARG A 90 -11.38 13.10 -3.58
N GLN A 91 -11.55 12.55 -2.38
CA GLN A 91 -12.62 12.97 -1.46
C GLN A 91 -12.35 14.36 -0.87
N VAL A 92 -11.10 14.69 -0.57
CA VAL A 92 -10.73 16.04 -0.08
C VAL A 92 -11.00 17.12 -1.14
N ALA A 93 -10.69 16.85 -2.41
CA ALA A 93 -10.92 17.80 -3.51
C ALA A 93 -12.42 18.07 -3.80
N ARG A 94 -13.33 17.14 -3.46
CA ARG A 94 -14.77 17.32 -3.64
C ARG A 94 -15.41 18.17 -2.52
N GLY A 95 -14.67 18.47 -1.45
CA GLY A 95 -15.11 19.29 -0.32
C GLY A 95 -14.66 20.76 -0.35
N GLU A 96 -13.76 21.15 -1.25
CA GLU A 96 -13.22 22.51 -1.32
C GLU A 96 -13.73 23.25 -2.58
N PRO A 97 -14.41 24.42 -2.48
CA PRO A 97 -14.71 25.24 -3.63
C PRO A 97 -13.40 25.83 -4.15
N HIS A 98 -12.85 25.17 -5.16
CA HIS A 98 -11.78 25.55 -6.06
C HIS A 98 -11.48 27.07 -6.09
N ARG A 99 -10.66 27.55 -5.15
CA ARG A 99 -9.92 28.80 -5.34
C ARG A 99 -8.70 28.47 -6.18
N LEU A 100 -8.86 28.68 -7.49
CA LEU A 100 -7.76 28.84 -8.45
C LEU A 100 -6.63 29.66 -7.83
N GLN A 101 -5.52 29.01 -7.46
CA GLN A 101 -4.27 29.72 -7.24
C GLN A 101 -3.42 29.60 -8.53
N PRO A 102 -2.98 30.72 -9.11
CA PRO A 102 -2.07 30.71 -10.25
C PRO A 102 -0.67 30.28 -9.79
N VAL A 103 -0.07 29.36 -10.52
CA VAL A 103 1.32 28.90 -10.35
C VAL A 103 2.25 29.95 -10.98
N PRO A 104 3.37 30.36 -10.33
CA PRO A 104 4.29 31.38 -10.86
C PRO A 104 5.03 30.95 -12.13
#